data_AF-A0A453BES8-F1
#
_entry.id   AF-A0A453BES8-F1
#
_cell.length_a   1.000
_cell.length_b   1.000
_cell.length_c   1.000
_cell.angle_alpha   90.00
_cell.angle_beta   90.00
_cell.angle_gamma   90.00
#
_symmetry.space_group_name_H-M   'P 1'
#
loop_
_entity.id
_entity.type
_entity.pdbx_description
1 polymer ?
#
loop_
_entity_poly.entity_id
_entity_poly.type
_entity_poly.pdbx_seq_one_letter_code
_entity_poly.pdbx_strand_id
1 'polypeptide(L)'
;MAFFWQSVVVELKKLWSDGQPVPRMSLNAAPDLNCCLLYQEMQVINCCIARKKRRKAAKETLDSSLKQECIDNSNPRCSNGDSRDSGIYASNSSGDQVLRLGVDCASGNLTLLETGEPVYSPILQEGPIMTAELIKETEELVLRTGSVGAGCSQLLSDMQAFKAANPGCVLEDFIRWHSPPDWSEDRAASNATVGEGSSRRGRLSDRMQTKEGNLWKELWEAAKPIPAIEQTPLYDEDLAVESIFDALEVIEPAKLFQQLLSVILSVCFVAAESVLPADSNLSKLFYDCKDYIIGIYQDDMSKEKLDEICKVYETMEAIVTHP
;
A
#
# COMPACT_ATOMS: atom_id res chain seq x y z
N MET A 1 -10.13 -33.41 10.43
CA MET A 1 -10.19 -32.03 9.87
C MET A 1 -9.89 -30.98 10.92
N ALA A 2 -10.61 -30.87 12.03
CA ALA A 2 -10.34 -29.85 13.06
C ALA A 2 -8.89 -29.83 13.58
N PHE A 3 -8.32 -30.98 13.99
CA PHE A 3 -6.92 -31.07 14.45
C PHE A 3 -5.89 -30.73 13.38
N PHE A 4 -6.17 -31.07 12.12
CA PHE A 4 -5.31 -30.69 11.00
C PHE A 4 -5.31 -29.17 10.83
N TRP A 5 -6.49 -28.56 10.82
CA TRP A 5 -6.61 -27.11 10.71
C TRP A 5 -5.91 -26.36 11.86
N GLN A 6 -6.10 -26.82 13.09
CA GLN A 6 -5.38 -26.27 14.25
C GLN A 6 -3.86 -26.34 14.07
N SER A 7 -3.36 -27.46 13.52
CA SER A 7 -1.92 -27.61 13.25
C SER A 7 -1.43 -26.64 12.17
N VAL A 8 -2.27 -26.36 11.15
CA VAL A 8 -1.98 -25.36 10.12
C VAL A 8 -1.87 -23.97 10.74
N VAL A 9 -2.83 -23.55 11.58
CA VAL A 9 -2.81 -22.24 12.24
C VAL A 9 -1.60 -22.10 13.16
N VAL A 10 -1.25 -23.14 13.93
CA VAL A 10 -0.05 -23.16 14.78
C VAL A 10 1.22 -22.97 13.96
N GLU A 11 1.36 -23.64 12.81
CA GLU A 11 2.54 -23.46 11.96
C GLU A 11 2.56 -22.06 11.32
N LEU A 12 1.42 -21.49 10.94
CA LEU A 12 1.34 -20.12 10.43
C LEU A 12 1.78 -19.08 11.48
N LYS A 13 1.33 -19.23 12.74
CA LYS A 13 1.76 -18.39 13.87
C LYS A 13 3.27 -18.48 14.10
N LYS A 14 3.83 -19.68 13.98
CA LYS A 14 5.28 -19.90 14.09
C LYS A 14 6.04 -19.23 12.95
N LEU A 15 5.59 -19.38 11.70
CA LEU A 15 6.19 -18.70 10.55
C LEU A 15 6.19 -17.17 10.73
N TRP A 16 5.08 -16.59 11.19
CA TRP A 16 4.98 -15.17 11.53
C TRP A 16 5.99 -14.76 12.60
N SER A 17 6.07 -15.52 13.70
CA SER A 17 6.99 -15.27 14.82
C SER A 17 8.45 -15.32 14.37
N ASP A 18 8.79 -16.26 13.49
CA ASP A 18 10.13 -16.43 12.93
C ASP A 18 10.44 -15.44 11.79
N GLY A 19 9.45 -14.64 11.36
CA GLY A 19 9.55 -13.76 10.21
C GLY A 19 9.79 -14.52 8.90
N GLN A 20 9.32 -15.76 8.80
CA GLN A 20 9.42 -16.60 7.61
C GLN A 20 8.14 -16.49 6.78
N PRO A 21 8.24 -16.25 5.47
CA PRO A 21 7.05 -16.15 4.63
C PRO A 21 6.32 -17.49 4.55
N VAL A 22 4.99 -17.43 4.49
CA VAL A 22 4.11 -18.54 4.14
C VAL A 22 4.58 -19.14 2.81
N PRO A 23 4.89 -20.44 2.76
CA PRO A 23 5.38 -21.09 1.55
C PRO A 23 4.38 -20.99 0.39
N ARG A 24 4.90 -20.91 -0.84
CA ARG A 24 4.11 -20.86 -2.09
C ARG A 24 3.16 -19.67 -2.21
N MET A 25 3.30 -18.67 -1.34
CA MET A 25 2.62 -17.39 -1.46
C MET A 25 3.58 -16.35 -2.04
N SER A 26 3.03 -15.33 -2.69
CA SER A 26 3.80 -14.15 -3.11
C SER A 26 4.46 -13.47 -1.91
N LEU A 27 5.71 -13.04 -2.05
CA LEU A 27 6.47 -12.46 -0.93
C LEU A 27 6.03 -11.03 -0.57
N ASN A 28 5.60 -10.24 -1.56
CA ASN A 28 5.31 -8.81 -1.38
C ASN A 28 4.31 -8.29 -2.43
N ALA A 29 3.37 -9.14 -2.86
CA ALA A 29 2.32 -8.73 -3.80
C ALA A 29 1.06 -8.36 -3.04
N ALA A 30 0.36 -7.32 -3.49
CA ALA A 30 -0.95 -6.98 -2.95
C ALA A 30 -1.90 -8.20 -3.02
N PRO A 31 -2.84 -8.33 -2.06
CA PRO A 31 -3.82 -9.41 -2.10
C PRO A 31 -4.55 -9.45 -3.44
N ASP A 32 -4.68 -10.65 -4.01
CA ASP A 32 -5.42 -10.83 -5.26
C ASP A 32 -6.91 -10.92 -4.95
N LEU A 33 -7.65 -9.87 -5.30
CA LEU A 33 -9.10 -9.78 -5.07
C LEU A 33 -9.90 -10.80 -5.88
N ASN A 34 -9.30 -11.46 -6.88
CA ASN A 34 -9.92 -12.55 -7.62
C ASN A 34 -9.80 -13.91 -6.91
N CYS A 35 -8.96 -13.99 -5.88
CA CYS A 35 -8.76 -15.21 -5.11
C CYS A 35 -9.68 -15.24 -3.87
N CYS A 36 -9.84 -16.43 -3.30
CA CYS A 36 -10.64 -16.60 -2.08
C CYS A 36 -10.01 -15.83 -0.89
N LEU A 37 -10.83 -15.45 0.09
CA LEU A 37 -10.41 -14.64 1.24
C LEU A 37 -9.26 -15.32 2.00
N LEU A 38 -9.33 -16.64 2.17
CA LEU A 38 -8.26 -17.40 2.83
C LEU A 38 -6.91 -17.19 2.14
N TYR A 39 -6.88 -17.17 0.80
CA TYR A 39 -5.65 -16.93 0.05
C TYR A 39 -5.18 -15.47 0.23
N GLN A 40 -6.11 -14.52 0.18
CA GLN A 40 -5.80 -13.10 0.41
C GLN A 40 -5.18 -12.87 1.80
N GLU A 41 -5.72 -13.50 2.85
CA GLU A 41 -5.17 -13.43 4.22
C GLU A 41 -3.74 -13.99 4.30
N MET A 42 -3.46 -15.10 3.61
CA MET A 42 -2.09 -15.62 3.52
C MET A 42 -1.14 -14.63 2.82
N GLN A 43 -1.62 -13.91 1.80
CA GLN A 43 -0.85 -12.85 1.15
C GLN A 43 -0.63 -11.65 2.09
N VAL A 44 -1.62 -11.28 2.90
CA VAL A 44 -1.48 -10.24 3.93
C VAL A 44 -0.35 -10.59 4.90
N ILE A 45 -0.32 -11.82 5.42
CA ILE A 45 0.75 -12.27 6.33
C ILE A 45 2.14 -12.06 5.69
N ASN A 46 2.34 -12.49 4.44
CA ASN A 46 3.62 -12.31 3.75
C ASN A 46 3.99 -10.84 3.53
N CYS A 47 3.02 -10.03 3.11
CA CYS A 47 3.22 -8.59 2.94
C CYS A 47 3.60 -7.91 4.25
N CYS A 48 2.95 -8.26 5.37
CA CYS A 48 3.30 -7.78 6.71
C CYS A 48 4.73 -8.18 7.09
N ILE A 49 5.15 -9.43 6.83
CA ILE A 49 6.53 -9.88 7.08
C ILE A 49 7.53 -9.06 6.27
N ALA A 50 7.24 -8.86 4.97
CA ALA A 50 8.10 -8.09 4.08
C ALA A 50 8.22 -6.63 4.52
N ARG A 51 7.10 -6.00 4.90
CA ARG A 51 7.06 -4.63 5.45
C ARG A 51 7.87 -4.51 6.73
N LYS A 52 7.69 -5.43 7.70
CA LYS A 52 8.47 -5.43 8.95
C LYS A 52 9.98 -5.56 8.69
N LYS A 53 10.39 -6.43 7.77
CA LYS A 53 11.80 -6.58 7.38
C LYS A 53 12.37 -5.30 6.75
N ARG A 54 11.65 -4.70 5.80
CA ARG A 54 12.07 -3.44 5.16
C ARG A 54 12.14 -2.29 6.16
N ARG A 55 11.14 -2.17 7.03
CA ARG A 55 11.11 -1.17 8.11
C ARG A 55 12.31 -1.32 9.04
N LYS A 56 12.59 -2.54 9.51
CA LYS A 56 13.77 -2.82 10.36
C LYS A 56 15.07 -2.43 9.67
N ALA A 57 15.28 -2.83 8.43
CA ALA A 57 16.50 -2.50 7.67
C ALA A 57 16.65 -0.99 7.43
N ALA A 58 15.54 -0.29 7.12
CA ALA A 58 15.52 1.16 6.94
C ALA A 58 15.86 1.89 8.25
N LYS A 59 15.33 1.43 9.39
CA LYS A 59 15.64 1.99 10.71
C LYS A 59 17.10 1.79 11.09
N GLU A 60 17.66 0.60 10.87
CA GLU A 60 19.09 0.33 11.11
C GLU A 60 19.98 1.24 10.25
N THR A 61 19.59 1.48 8.99
CA THR A 61 20.30 2.40 8.08
C THR A 61 20.24 3.84 8.58
N LEU A 62 19.05 4.30 9.00
CA LEU A 62 18.87 5.64 9.56
C LEU A 62 19.68 5.85 10.84
N ASP A 63 19.59 4.91 11.80
CA ASP A 63 20.32 4.97 13.07
C ASP A 63 21.84 4.99 12.85
N SER A 64 22.35 4.26 11.86
CA SER A 64 23.77 4.27 11.51
C SER A 64 24.22 5.63 10.95
N SER A 65 23.37 6.26 10.13
CA SER A 65 23.64 7.59 9.55
C SER A 65 23.68 8.66 10.64
N LEU A 66 22.72 8.63 11.57
CA LEU A 66 22.67 9.58 12.70
C LEU A 66 23.86 9.41 13.66
N LYS A 67 24.31 8.17 13.92
CA LYS A 67 25.49 7.91 14.77
C LYS A 67 26.79 8.40 14.14
N GLN A 68 26.93 8.30 12.82
CA GLN A 68 28.10 8.79 12.11
C GLN A 68 28.25 10.32 12.26
N GLU A 69 27.14 11.07 12.17
CA GLU A 69 27.15 12.52 12.39
C GLU A 69 27.57 12.93 13.81
N CYS A 70 27.16 12.16 14.84
CA CYS A 70 27.58 12.43 16.21
C CYS A 70 29.10 12.27 16.41
N ILE A 71 29.74 11.37 15.67
CA ILE A 71 31.18 11.13 15.76
C ILE A 71 31.96 12.24 15.05
N ASP A 72 31.51 12.67 13.86
CA ASP A 72 32.21 13.68 13.07
C ASP A 72 32.15 15.08 13.72
N ASN A 73 31.09 15.38 14.48
CA ASN A 73 31.01 16.60 15.30
C ASN A 73 31.96 16.62 16.51
N SER A 74 32.57 15.48 16.88
CA SER A 74 33.49 15.39 18.02
C SER A 74 34.97 15.54 17.66
N ASN A 75 35.32 15.59 16.36
CA ASN A 75 36.69 15.80 15.89
C ASN A 75 36.74 16.77 14.68
N PRO A 76 36.97 18.07 14.89
CA PRO A 76 37.18 19.00 13.79
C PRO A 76 38.63 18.87 13.30
N ARG A 77 38.94 17.82 12.53
CA ARG A 77 40.17 17.77 11.75
C ARG A 77 39.83 17.74 10.27
N CYS A 78 40.19 18.85 9.62
CA CYS A 78 40.09 19.12 8.19
C CYS A 78 40.42 17.88 7.36
N SER A 79 39.45 17.41 6.57
CA SER A 79 39.72 16.62 5.38
C SER A 79 39.39 17.48 4.17
N ASN A 80 40.44 17.76 3.40
CA ASN A 80 40.40 18.49 2.15
C ASN A 80 39.59 17.71 1.10
N GLY A 81 38.73 18.43 0.39
CA GLY A 81 38.31 18.17 -0.99
C GLY A 81 38.12 16.72 -1.43
N ASP A 82 36.93 16.19 -1.18
CA ASP A 82 36.18 15.43 -2.18
C ASP A 82 34.68 15.58 -1.88
N SER A 83 33.89 15.65 -2.96
CA SER A 83 32.50 16.11 -3.01
C SER A 83 31.65 15.82 -1.77
N ARG A 84 31.30 16.87 -1.00
CA ARG A 84 30.13 16.83 -0.11
C ARG A 84 28.94 16.50 -1.00
N ASP A 85 28.36 15.33 -0.80
CA ASP A 85 27.15 14.90 -1.49
C ASP A 85 26.05 15.93 -1.24
N SER A 86 25.79 16.76 -2.26
CA SER A 86 24.97 17.99 -2.19
C SER A 86 23.50 17.71 -1.89
N GLY A 87 23.11 16.45 -1.70
CA GLY A 87 21.74 16.02 -1.41
C GLY A 87 21.45 15.67 0.04
N ILE A 88 22.45 15.64 0.94
CA ILE A 88 22.23 15.19 2.32
C ILE A 88 21.72 16.33 3.22
N TYR A 89 22.15 17.57 2.99
CA TYR A 89 21.74 18.73 3.78
C TYR A 89 20.93 19.73 2.96
N ALA A 90 20.16 20.59 3.62
CA ALA A 90 19.49 21.74 3.04
C ALA A 90 19.62 22.96 3.94
N SER A 91 19.73 24.16 3.37
CA SER A 91 19.55 25.39 4.13
C SER A 91 18.08 25.57 4.51
N ASN A 92 17.80 25.81 5.80
CA ASN A 92 16.48 26.23 6.26
C ASN A 92 16.24 27.73 5.96
N SER A 93 15.05 28.24 6.29
CA SER A 93 14.69 29.66 6.10
C SER A 93 15.54 30.64 6.93
N SER A 94 16.24 30.17 7.97
CA SER A 94 17.18 30.95 8.79
C SER A 94 18.62 30.90 8.27
N GLY A 95 18.90 30.07 7.26
CA GLY A 95 20.23 29.84 6.71
C GLY A 95 21.04 28.74 7.39
N ASP A 96 20.49 28.05 8.40
CA ASP A 96 21.17 26.91 9.03
C ASP A 96 21.11 25.69 8.14
N GLN A 97 22.20 24.90 8.15
CA GLN A 97 22.28 23.66 7.38
C GLN A 97 21.68 22.50 8.19
N VAL A 98 20.58 21.94 7.69
CA VAL A 98 19.80 20.88 8.34
C VAL A 98 19.88 19.59 7.53
N LEU A 99 20.06 18.46 8.21
CA LEU A 99 20.06 17.13 7.57
C LEU A 99 18.67 16.81 7.00
N ARG A 100 18.62 16.31 5.77
CA ARG A 100 17.41 15.76 5.15
C ARG A 100 17.21 14.32 5.62
N LEU A 101 16.01 14.01 6.09
CA LEU A 101 15.67 12.68 6.60
C LEU A 101 14.61 12.00 5.73
N GLY A 102 14.79 10.70 5.48
CA GLY A 102 13.82 9.91 4.73
C GLY A 102 13.70 10.31 3.26
N VAL A 103 14.80 10.69 2.62
CA VAL A 103 14.85 11.01 1.19
C VAL A 103 14.82 9.72 0.36
N ASP A 104 13.98 9.68 -0.68
CA ASP A 104 13.96 8.61 -1.68
C ASP A 104 14.77 8.99 -2.91
N CYS A 105 14.34 10.04 -3.62
CA CYS A 105 14.99 10.51 -4.84
C CYS A 105 14.82 12.02 -5.06
N ALA A 106 15.68 12.63 -5.89
CA ALA A 106 15.55 14.04 -6.26
C ALA A 106 14.30 14.26 -7.13
N SER A 107 13.52 15.29 -6.82
CA SER A 107 12.23 15.60 -7.48
C SER A 107 12.42 16.40 -8.79
N GLY A 108 13.37 15.97 -9.62
CA GLY A 108 13.65 16.56 -10.93
C GLY A 108 13.95 18.07 -10.88
N ASN A 109 13.05 18.87 -11.48
CA ASN A 109 13.22 20.31 -11.72
C ASN A 109 12.57 21.22 -10.65
N LEU A 110 12.09 20.66 -9.54
CA LEU A 110 11.46 21.44 -8.48
C LEU A 110 12.51 21.98 -7.49
N THR A 111 12.39 23.27 -7.18
CA THR A 111 13.11 23.94 -6.09
C THR A 111 12.13 24.51 -5.08
N LEU A 112 12.55 24.55 -3.81
CA LEU A 112 11.81 25.15 -2.71
C LEU A 112 11.62 26.64 -2.94
N LEU A 113 10.41 27.13 -2.68
CA LEU A 113 10.04 28.52 -3.01
C LEU A 113 10.81 29.56 -2.18
N GLU A 114 11.09 29.26 -0.91
CA GLU A 114 11.72 30.21 0.01
C GLU A 114 13.25 30.09 0.05
N THR A 115 13.80 28.88 -0.06
CA THR A 115 15.26 28.64 0.07
C THR A 115 15.97 28.46 -1.27
N GLY A 116 15.25 28.12 -2.35
CA GLY A 116 15.82 27.82 -3.66
C GLY A 116 16.51 26.46 -3.75
N GLU A 117 16.58 25.69 -2.66
CA GLU A 117 17.15 24.35 -2.60
C GLU A 117 16.33 23.35 -3.45
N PRO A 118 16.95 22.30 -4.01
CA PRO A 118 16.20 21.27 -4.73
C PRO A 118 15.21 20.54 -3.82
N VAL A 119 14.04 20.21 -4.39
CA VAL A 119 13.05 19.37 -3.72
C VAL A 119 13.43 17.90 -3.87
N TYR A 120 13.32 17.15 -2.77
CA TYR A 120 13.48 15.71 -2.74
C TYR A 120 12.15 15.03 -2.41
N SER A 121 11.84 13.97 -3.15
CA SER A 121 10.72 13.10 -2.84
C SER A 121 11.02 12.34 -1.54
N PRO A 122 10.18 12.44 -0.51
CA PRO A 122 10.32 11.65 0.70
C PRO A 122 9.92 10.18 0.45
N ILE A 123 10.49 9.28 1.25
CA ILE A 123 9.95 7.94 1.48
C ILE A 123 8.65 8.12 2.26
N LEU A 124 7.56 7.59 1.73
CA LEU A 124 6.23 7.62 2.34
C LEU A 124 5.92 6.33 3.10
N GLN A 125 5.00 6.41 4.06
CA GLN A 125 4.42 5.22 4.64
C GLN A 125 3.55 4.48 3.62
N GLU A 126 3.65 3.16 3.61
CA GLU A 126 2.76 2.34 2.80
C GLU A 126 1.35 2.33 3.41
N GLY A 127 0.34 2.47 2.54
CA GLY A 127 -1.06 2.39 2.92
C GLY A 127 -1.49 1.00 3.41
N PRO A 128 -2.72 0.87 3.91
CA PRO A 128 -3.27 -0.39 4.41
C PRO A 128 -3.27 -1.49 3.34
N ILE A 129 -3.08 -2.75 3.77
CA ILE A 129 -3.17 -3.90 2.88
C ILE A 129 -4.64 -4.29 2.76
N MET A 130 -5.20 -4.13 1.57
CA MET A 130 -6.64 -4.28 1.34
C MET A 130 -6.98 -5.70 0.89
N THR A 131 -7.77 -6.41 1.70
CA THR A 131 -8.49 -7.63 1.29
C THR A 131 -9.91 -7.27 0.84
N ALA A 132 -10.58 -8.17 0.13
CA ALA A 132 -11.97 -7.99 -0.29
C ALA A 132 -12.91 -7.70 0.89
N GLU A 133 -12.69 -8.36 2.04
CA GLU A 133 -13.45 -8.12 3.26
C GLU A 133 -13.16 -6.72 3.83
N LEU A 134 -11.89 -6.34 3.96
CA LEU A 134 -11.52 -5.02 4.49
C LEU A 134 -12.00 -3.88 3.58
N ILE A 135 -12.00 -4.06 2.26
CA ILE A 135 -12.57 -3.10 1.30
C ILE A 135 -14.06 -2.91 1.59
N LYS A 136 -14.82 -4.01 1.69
CA LYS A 136 -16.26 -3.97 1.96
C LYS A 136 -16.57 -3.30 3.30
N GLU A 137 -15.83 -3.63 4.35
CA GLU A 137 -15.99 -3.01 5.68
C GLU A 137 -15.67 -1.50 5.65
N THR A 138 -14.61 -1.12 4.94
CA THR A 138 -14.21 0.29 4.80
C THR A 138 -15.27 1.07 4.03
N GLU A 139 -15.80 0.52 2.94
CA GLU A 139 -16.87 1.13 2.16
C GLU A 139 -18.13 1.31 3.01
N GLU A 140 -18.56 0.28 3.75
CA GLU A 140 -19.73 0.37 4.63
C GLU A 140 -19.53 1.44 5.73
N LEU A 141 -18.34 1.49 6.33
CA LEU A 141 -18.02 2.47 7.36
C LEU A 141 -18.05 3.89 6.80
N VAL A 142 -17.48 4.12 5.62
CA VAL A 142 -17.53 5.42 4.93
C VAL A 142 -18.97 5.80 4.61
N LEU A 143 -19.77 4.89 4.08
CA LEU A 143 -21.19 5.13 3.77
C LEU A 143 -22.00 5.48 5.03
N ARG A 144 -21.73 4.82 6.16
CA ARG A 144 -22.46 5.03 7.42
C ARG A 144 -22.04 6.29 8.16
N THR A 145 -20.75 6.64 8.14
CA THR A 145 -20.17 7.69 8.99
C THR A 145 -19.80 8.96 8.23
N GLY A 146 -19.68 8.90 6.90
CA GLY A 146 -19.10 9.98 6.09
C GLY A 146 -17.63 10.25 6.42
N SER A 147 -16.95 9.33 7.11
CA SER A 147 -15.59 9.54 7.63
C SER A 147 -14.56 9.62 6.51
N VAL A 148 -13.68 10.63 6.60
CA VAL A 148 -12.50 10.80 5.75
C VAL A 148 -11.22 10.45 6.53
N GLY A 149 -11.34 9.86 7.73
CA GLY A 149 -10.26 9.74 8.72
C GLY A 149 -9.00 9.05 8.19
N ALA A 150 -9.14 7.97 7.43
CA ALA A 150 -7.98 7.28 6.83
C ALA A 150 -7.22 8.16 5.83
N GLY A 151 -7.95 8.94 5.01
CA GLY A 151 -7.36 9.91 4.07
C GLY A 151 -6.64 11.04 4.79
N CYS A 152 -7.19 11.54 5.91
CA CYS A 152 -6.54 12.56 6.72
C CYS A 152 -5.24 12.07 7.36
N SER A 153 -5.21 10.84 7.88
CA SER A 153 -4.01 10.24 8.47
C SER A 153 -2.90 10.04 7.45
N GLN A 154 -3.23 9.54 6.24
CA GLN A 154 -2.25 9.41 5.16
C GLN A 154 -1.69 10.78 4.76
N LEU A 155 -2.56 11.78 4.57
CA LEU A 155 -2.13 13.13 4.21
C LEU A 155 -1.20 13.74 5.26
N LEU A 156 -1.52 13.57 6.55
CA LEU A 156 -0.66 14.04 7.65
C LEU A 156 0.70 13.34 7.63
N SER A 157 0.73 12.02 7.43
CA SER A 157 1.96 11.23 7.30
C SER A 157 2.84 11.71 6.14
N ASP A 158 2.23 11.95 4.98
CA ASP A 158 2.91 12.45 3.78
C ASP A 158 3.52 13.85 4.03
N MET A 159 2.76 14.75 4.67
CA MET A 159 3.24 16.09 5.03
C MET A 159 4.42 16.04 6.00
N GLN A 160 4.36 15.17 7.01
CA GLN A 160 5.44 15.00 7.97
C GLN A 160 6.73 14.49 7.29
N ALA A 161 6.60 13.51 6.39
CA ALA A 161 7.72 12.94 5.66
C ALA A 161 8.33 13.97 4.71
N PHE A 162 7.49 14.74 4.00
CA PHE A 162 7.95 15.79 3.10
C PHE A 162 8.72 16.89 3.82
N LYS A 163 8.24 17.33 5.00
CA LYS A 163 8.96 18.31 5.83
C LYS A 163 10.30 17.78 6.33
N ALA A 164 10.40 16.49 6.63
CA ALA A 164 11.65 15.86 7.05
C ALA A 164 12.68 15.78 5.91
N ALA A 165 12.22 15.48 4.69
CA ALA A 165 13.06 15.42 3.51
C ALA A 165 13.43 16.80 2.96
N ASN A 166 12.63 17.84 3.24
CA ASN A 166 12.79 19.19 2.69
C ASN A 166 12.76 20.28 3.78
N PRO A 167 13.87 20.50 4.51
CA PRO A 167 13.96 21.58 5.47
C PRO A 167 13.68 22.94 4.83
N GLY A 168 12.83 23.75 5.48
CA GLY A 168 12.44 25.07 4.99
C GLY A 168 11.31 25.08 3.94
N CYS A 169 10.70 23.93 3.64
CA CYS A 169 9.57 23.87 2.71
C CYS A 169 8.30 24.57 3.23
N VAL A 170 7.49 25.06 2.30
CA VAL A 170 6.15 25.61 2.57
C VAL A 170 5.04 24.69 2.00
N LEU A 171 3.78 24.94 2.36
CA LEU A 171 2.65 24.12 1.91
C LEU A 171 2.56 24.11 0.37
N GLU A 172 2.88 25.22 -0.27
CA GLU A 172 2.90 25.36 -1.72
C GLU A 172 3.92 24.40 -2.37
N ASP A 173 5.08 24.19 -1.74
CA ASP A 173 6.07 23.21 -2.22
C ASP A 173 5.52 21.78 -2.15
N PHE A 174 4.82 21.46 -1.05
CA PHE A 174 4.16 20.18 -0.90
C PHE A 174 3.06 19.97 -1.94
N ILE A 175 2.21 20.98 -2.18
CA ILE A 175 1.13 20.88 -3.18
C ILE A 175 1.70 20.72 -4.59
N ARG A 176 2.76 21.45 -4.96
CA ARG A 176 3.45 21.29 -6.25
C ARG A 176 3.96 19.87 -6.48
N TRP A 177 4.33 19.17 -5.42
CA TRP A 177 4.83 17.79 -5.48
C TRP A 177 3.71 16.74 -5.39
N HIS A 178 2.81 16.85 -4.40
CA HIS A 178 1.80 15.85 -4.06
C HIS A 178 0.53 15.95 -4.92
N SER A 179 0.11 17.18 -5.27
CA SER A 179 -1.04 17.44 -6.12
C SER A 179 -0.72 18.51 -7.18
N PRO A 180 0.12 18.20 -8.18
CA PRO A 180 0.46 19.13 -9.26
C PRO A 180 -0.75 19.80 -9.94
N PRO A 181 -1.91 19.12 -10.13
CA PRO A 181 -3.11 19.76 -10.67
C PRO A 181 -3.70 20.89 -9.80
N ASP A 182 -3.39 20.92 -8.50
CA ASP A 182 -3.83 21.98 -7.57
C ASP A 182 -2.93 23.22 -7.57
N TRP A 183 -1.88 23.22 -8.38
CA TRP A 183 -0.96 24.33 -8.55
C TRP A 183 -1.12 24.97 -9.94
N SER A 184 -1.22 26.29 -9.98
CA SER A 184 -1.23 27.07 -11.23
C SER A 184 -0.06 28.04 -11.26
N GLU A 185 0.71 28.05 -12.33
CA GLU A 185 1.74 29.08 -12.53
C GLU A 185 1.08 30.40 -12.93
N ASP A 186 1.46 31.51 -12.27
CA ASP A 186 1.02 32.84 -12.66
C ASP A 186 1.66 33.23 -14.00
N ARG A 187 0.89 33.03 -15.09
CA ARG A 187 1.33 33.36 -16.46
C ARG A 187 1.56 34.86 -16.69
N ALA A 188 1.17 35.73 -15.76
CA ALA A 188 1.34 37.18 -15.87
C ALA A 188 2.79 37.68 -15.72
N ALA A 189 3.71 36.85 -15.21
CA ALA A 189 5.13 37.19 -15.06
C ALA A 189 6.00 36.84 -16.30
N SER A 190 5.42 36.28 -17.37
CA SER A 190 6.19 35.81 -18.53
C SER A 190 6.71 36.89 -19.47
N ASN A 191 6.31 38.15 -19.29
CA ASN A 191 6.63 39.23 -20.24
C ASN A 191 7.74 40.19 -19.75
N ALA A 192 8.39 39.90 -18.62
CA ALA A 192 9.59 40.63 -18.20
C ALA A 192 10.81 39.73 -18.37
N THR A 193 11.69 40.08 -19.30
CA THR A 193 13.01 39.48 -19.51
C THR A 193 13.86 39.58 -18.24
N VAL A 194 13.92 38.54 -17.41
CA VAL A 194 14.93 38.43 -16.34
C VAL A 194 15.27 36.97 -16.04
N GLY A 195 16.56 36.65 -16.10
CA GLY A 195 17.32 35.75 -15.22
C GLY A 195 16.81 34.33 -14.95
N GLU A 196 17.53 33.35 -15.48
CA GLU A 196 17.60 31.97 -15.01
C GLU A 196 17.83 31.95 -13.49
N GLY A 197 16.82 31.60 -12.68
CA GLY A 197 17.00 31.38 -11.23
C GLY A 197 15.93 31.95 -10.27
N SER A 198 14.93 32.73 -10.71
CA SER A 198 13.87 33.17 -9.78
C SER A 198 12.68 32.20 -9.78
N SER A 199 12.49 31.49 -8.66
CA SER A 199 11.33 30.66 -8.38
C SER A 199 10.03 31.38 -8.73
N ARG A 200 9.31 30.88 -9.74
CA ARG A 200 8.05 31.44 -10.23
C ARG A 200 6.98 31.23 -9.16
N ARG A 201 6.71 32.27 -8.35
CA ARG A 201 5.63 32.27 -7.37
C ARG A 201 4.30 32.09 -8.12
N GLY A 202 3.58 31.01 -7.84
CA GLY A 202 2.31 30.65 -8.49
C GLY A 202 1.12 30.77 -7.54
N ARG A 203 -0.04 30.29 -7.98
CA ARG A 203 -1.33 30.39 -7.31
C ARG A 203 -1.92 29.01 -7.06
N LEU A 204 -2.40 28.78 -5.83
CA LEU A 204 -3.14 27.57 -5.45
C LEU A 204 -4.53 27.52 -6.13
N SER A 205 -5.07 26.31 -6.34
CA SER A 205 -6.45 26.13 -6.84
C SER A 205 -7.49 26.76 -5.90
N ASP A 206 -8.66 27.12 -6.43
CA ASP A 206 -9.69 27.82 -5.64
C ASP A 206 -10.15 26.99 -4.41
N ARG A 207 -10.18 25.66 -4.52
CA ARG A 207 -10.47 24.76 -3.37
C ARG A 207 -9.41 24.85 -2.27
N MET A 208 -8.13 25.00 -2.64
CA MET A 208 -6.99 25.11 -1.72
C MET A 208 -6.86 26.53 -1.12
N GLN A 209 -7.42 27.54 -1.79
CA GLN A 209 -7.36 28.92 -1.33
C GLN A 209 -8.36 29.30 -0.26
N THR A 210 -9.35 28.44 0.01
CA THR A 210 -10.34 28.65 1.06
C THR A 210 -9.66 29.09 2.35
N LYS A 211 -10.05 30.29 2.84
CA LYS A 211 -9.35 30.99 3.93
C LYS A 211 -9.75 30.47 5.31
N GLU A 212 -10.94 29.90 5.44
CA GLU A 212 -11.47 29.35 6.69
C GLU A 212 -11.75 27.85 6.51
N GLY A 213 -11.28 27.01 7.44
CA GLY A 213 -11.55 25.57 7.46
C GLY A 213 -10.88 24.74 6.37
N ASN A 214 -9.75 25.19 5.80
CA ASN A 214 -8.99 24.34 4.88
C ASN A 214 -8.19 23.29 5.68
N LEU A 215 -8.74 22.08 5.71
CA LEU A 215 -8.14 20.90 6.34
C LEU A 215 -6.67 20.67 5.97
N TRP A 216 -6.26 20.94 4.71
CA TRP A 216 -4.86 20.77 4.30
C TRP A 216 -3.93 21.74 5.00
N LYS A 217 -4.36 23.00 5.19
CA LYS A 217 -3.58 23.99 5.94
C LYS A 217 -3.51 23.60 7.42
N GLU A 218 -4.62 23.17 8.00
CA GLU A 218 -4.66 22.73 9.41
C GLU A 218 -3.73 21.53 9.66
N LEU A 219 -3.79 20.52 8.80
CA LEU A 219 -2.88 19.37 8.87
C LEU A 219 -1.43 19.77 8.63
N TRP A 220 -1.17 20.69 7.69
CA TRP A 220 0.17 21.19 7.42
C TRP A 220 0.77 21.90 8.64
N GLU A 221 0.02 22.78 9.30
CA GLU A 221 0.48 23.46 10.51
C GLU A 221 0.72 22.48 11.67
N ALA A 222 -0.10 21.43 11.78
CA ALA A 222 0.08 20.38 12.77
C ALA A 222 1.25 19.43 12.45
N ALA A 223 1.64 19.28 11.18
CA ALA A 223 2.66 18.35 10.73
C ALA A 223 4.07 18.77 11.19
N LYS A 224 4.77 17.84 11.87
CA LYS A 224 6.17 17.97 12.27
C LYS A 224 7.10 17.33 11.24
N PRO A 225 8.36 17.78 11.09
CA PRO A 225 9.33 17.14 10.20
C PRO A 225 9.77 15.79 10.79
N ILE A 226 9.06 14.71 10.45
CA ILE A 226 9.33 13.35 10.94
C ILE A 226 9.40 12.41 9.72
N PRO A 227 10.51 11.69 9.48
CA PRO A 227 10.60 10.74 8.37
C PRO A 227 9.65 9.56 8.59
N ALA A 228 9.15 8.96 7.51
CA ALA A 228 8.13 7.90 7.56
C ALA A 228 8.48 6.74 8.53
N ILE A 229 9.77 6.41 8.68
CA ILE A 229 10.24 5.33 9.56
C ILE A 229 10.11 5.61 11.06
N GLU A 230 10.01 6.88 11.47
CA GLU A 230 9.82 7.31 12.87
C GLU A 230 8.40 7.80 13.17
N GLN A 231 7.53 7.83 12.16
CA GLN A 231 6.13 8.20 12.34
C GLN A 231 5.33 7.06 12.98
N THR A 232 4.18 7.41 13.56
CA THR A 232 3.19 6.41 13.97
C THR A 232 2.73 5.62 12.74
N PRO A 233 2.78 4.27 12.76
CA PRO A 233 2.35 3.45 11.63
C PRO A 233 0.90 3.71 11.23
N LEU A 234 0.64 3.94 9.94
CA LEU A 234 -0.71 4.05 9.37
C LEU A 234 -1.43 2.70 9.36
N TYR A 235 -0.66 1.62 9.29
CA TYR A 235 -1.13 0.25 9.28
C TYR A 235 -0.34 -0.54 10.32
N ASP A 236 -1.05 -1.14 11.27
CA ASP A 236 -0.48 -1.99 12.30
C ASP A 236 -0.41 -3.43 11.78
N GLU A 237 0.78 -3.84 11.33
CA GLU A 237 1.00 -5.18 10.80
C GLU A 237 0.79 -6.27 11.85
N ASP A 238 1.09 -5.99 13.13
CA ASP A 238 0.94 -6.95 14.21
C ASP A 238 -0.55 -7.18 14.49
N LEU A 239 -1.31 -6.10 14.68
CA LEU A 239 -2.75 -6.18 14.89
C LEU A 239 -3.48 -6.86 13.72
N ALA A 240 -3.09 -6.55 12.48
CA ALA A 240 -3.72 -7.14 11.30
C ALA A 240 -3.48 -8.66 11.21
N VAL A 241 -2.25 -9.12 11.46
CA VAL A 241 -1.93 -10.55 11.39
C VAL A 241 -2.53 -11.32 12.57
N GLU A 242 -2.52 -10.76 13.79
CA GLU A 242 -3.18 -11.38 14.93
C GLU A 242 -4.70 -11.49 14.69
N SER A 243 -5.33 -10.45 14.11
CA SER A 243 -6.76 -10.51 13.75
C SER A 243 -7.07 -11.63 12.76
N ILE A 244 -6.20 -11.84 11.76
CA ILE A 244 -6.30 -12.98 10.83
C ILE A 244 -6.21 -14.30 11.61
N PHE A 245 -5.24 -14.44 12.51
CA PHE A 245 -5.09 -15.67 13.26
C PHE A 245 -6.27 -15.96 14.19
N ASP A 246 -6.80 -14.93 14.86
CA ASP A 246 -7.99 -15.06 15.70
C ASP A 246 -9.19 -15.54 14.85
N ALA A 247 -9.37 -14.97 13.65
CA ALA A 247 -10.40 -15.40 12.71
C ALA A 247 -10.20 -16.86 12.24
N LEU A 248 -8.96 -17.27 11.91
CA LEU A 248 -8.66 -18.63 11.48
C LEU A 248 -8.82 -19.66 12.60
N GLU A 249 -8.57 -19.31 13.86
CA GLU A 249 -8.76 -20.23 15.00
C GLU A 249 -10.22 -20.58 15.24
N VAL A 250 -11.13 -19.64 15.01
CA VAL A 250 -12.57 -19.79 15.27
C VAL A 250 -13.41 -19.98 14.00
N ILE A 251 -12.77 -20.09 12.83
CA ILE A 251 -13.46 -20.23 11.55
C ILE A 251 -14.45 -21.40 11.56
N GLU A 252 -15.68 -21.12 11.14
CA GLU A 252 -16.70 -22.15 11.03
C GLU A 252 -16.32 -23.16 9.92
N PRO A 253 -16.47 -24.48 10.16
CA PRO A 253 -16.15 -25.49 9.16
C PRO A 253 -16.83 -25.28 7.80
N ALA A 254 -18.06 -24.75 7.80
CA ALA A 254 -18.80 -24.42 6.58
C ALA A 254 -18.12 -23.29 5.79
N LYS A 255 -17.66 -22.23 6.48
CA LYS A 255 -16.97 -21.10 5.85
C LYS A 255 -15.59 -21.52 5.32
N LEU A 256 -14.86 -22.33 6.08
CA LEU A 256 -13.59 -22.89 5.61
C LEU A 256 -13.79 -23.77 4.37
N PHE A 257 -14.82 -24.63 4.38
CA PHE A 257 -15.14 -25.47 3.23
C PHE A 257 -15.48 -24.63 1.99
N GLN A 258 -16.27 -23.57 2.15
CA GLN A 258 -16.55 -22.63 1.07
C GLN A 258 -15.24 -22.05 0.49
N GLN A 259 -14.34 -21.51 1.32
CA GLN A 259 -13.07 -20.96 0.82
C GLN A 259 -12.24 -21.98 0.03
N LEU A 260 -12.21 -23.24 0.49
CA LEU A 260 -11.47 -24.32 -0.17
C LEU A 260 -12.17 -24.83 -1.44
N LEU A 261 -13.50 -24.84 -1.48
CA LEU A 261 -14.27 -25.30 -2.63
C LEU A 261 -13.97 -24.45 -3.87
N SER A 262 -13.86 -23.13 -3.72
CA SER A 262 -13.45 -22.20 -4.79
C SER A 262 -12.15 -22.64 -5.47
N VAL A 263 -11.15 -22.98 -4.64
CA VAL A 263 -9.83 -23.38 -5.09
C VAL A 263 -9.91 -24.73 -5.79
N ILE A 264 -10.62 -25.69 -5.21
CA ILE A 264 -10.80 -27.02 -5.78
C ILE A 264 -11.48 -26.93 -7.15
N LEU A 265 -12.58 -26.18 -7.27
CA LEU A 265 -13.29 -26.01 -8.53
C LEU A 265 -12.39 -25.38 -9.59
N SER A 266 -11.64 -24.34 -9.23
CA SER A 266 -10.69 -23.68 -10.13
C SER A 266 -9.61 -24.63 -10.64
N VAL A 267 -9.03 -25.44 -9.74
CA VAL A 267 -8.04 -26.47 -10.11
C VAL A 267 -8.65 -27.54 -11.00
N CYS A 268 -9.88 -27.99 -10.70
CA CYS A 268 -10.59 -28.96 -11.51
C CYS A 268 -10.89 -28.43 -12.91
N PHE A 269 -11.28 -27.16 -13.07
CA PHE A 269 -11.50 -26.56 -14.37
C PHE A 269 -10.22 -26.50 -15.19
N VAL A 270 -9.12 -26.03 -14.62
CA VAL A 270 -7.82 -25.98 -15.31
C VAL A 270 -7.36 -27.39 -15.72
N ALA A 271 -7.55 -28.38 -14.85
CA ALA A 271 -7.23 -29.78 -15.17
C ALA A 271 -8.10 -30.30 -16.32
N ALA A 272 -9.41 -30.02 -16.31
CA ALA A 272 -10.32 -30.44 -17.37
C ALA A 272 -9.98 -29.77 -18.71
N GLU A 273 -9.68 -28.47 -18.73
CA GLU A 273 -9.25 -27.74 -19.92
C GLU A 273 -8.03 -28.36 -20.58
N SER A 274 -7.09 -28.90 -19.79
CA SER A 274 -5.88 -29.53 -20.33
C SER A 274 -6.15 -30.85 -21.08
N VAL A 275 -7.32 -31.46 -20.90
CA VAL A 275 -7.69 -32.76 -21.48
C VAL A 275 -8.77 -32.61 -22.56
N LEU A 276 -9.44 -31.45 -22.63
CA LEU A 276 -10.54 -31.24 -23.57
C LEU A 276 -10.04 -31.12 -25.03
N PRO A 277 -10.65 -31.87 -25.98
CA PRO A 277 -10.32 -31.74 -27.39
C PRO A 277 -10.80 -30.40 -27.94
N ALA A 278 -9.92 -29.73 -28.70
CA ALA A 278 -10.23 -28.47 -29.38
C ALA A 278 -11.43 -28.62 -30.34
N ASP A 279 -12.31 -27.62 -30.36
CA ASP A 279 -13.48 -27.52 -31.24
C ASP A 279 -14.45 -28.72 -31.21
N SER A 280 -14.77 -29.18 -29.99
CA SER A 280 -15.85 -30.15 -29.76
C SER A 280 -17.10 -29.50 -29.17
N ASN A 281 -18.29 -30.06 -29.46
CA ASN A 281 -19.54 -29.67 -28.77
C ASN A 281 -19.40 -29.81 -27.24
N LEU A 282 -18.61 -30.79 -26.79
CA LEU A 282 -18.28 -31.00 -25.38
C LEU A 282 -17.43 -29.85 -24.80
N SER A 283 -16.43 -29.37 -25.55
CA SER A 283 -15.62 -28.21 -25.14
C SER A 283 -16.48 -26.96 -24.99
N LYS A 284 -17.40 -26.70 -25.93
CA LYS A 284 -18.33 -25.58 -25.82
C LYS A 284 -19.23 -25.70 -24.59
N LEU A 285 -19.86 -26.86 -24.39
CA LEU A 285 -20.69 -27.11 -23.22
C LEU A 285 -19.91 -26.97 -21.90
N PHE A 286 -18.66 -27.44 -21.86
CA PHE A 286 -17.79 -27.28 -20.70
C PHE A 286 -17.54 -25.80 -20.38
N TYR A 287 -17.20 -24.97 -21.37
CA TYR A 287 -16.98 -23.55 -21.14
C TYR A 287 -18.27 -22.83 -20.71
N ASP A 288 -19.42 -23.16 -21.31
CA ASP A 288 -20.72 -22.64 -20.89
C ASP A 288 -21.03 -22.99 -19.42
N CYS A 289 -20.76 -24.24 -19.00
CA CYS A 289 -20.93 -24.69 -17.62
C CYS A 289 -19.92 -24.04 -16.66
N LYS A 290 -18.66 -23.89 -17.07
CA LYS A 290 -17.61 -23.21 -16.30
C LYS A 290 -18.00 -21.77 -16.03
N ASP A 291 -18.39 -21.03 -17.06
CA ASP A 291 -18.77 -19.62 -16.94
C ASP A 291 -20.02 -19.46 -16.05
N TYR A 292 -20.99 -20.37 -16.17
CA TYR A 292 -22.16 -20.40 -15.29
C TYR A 292 -21.80 -20.67 -13.81
N ILE A 293 -20.97 -21.67 -13.54
CA ILE A 293 -20.52 -22.00 -12.17
C ILE A 293 -19.70 -20.84 -11.58
N ILE A 294 -18.81 -20.22 -12.36
CA ILE A 294 -18.06 -19.04 -11.94
C ILE A 294 -19.03 -17.89 -11.62
N GLY A 295 -20.05 -17.66 -12.44
CA GLY A 295 -21.08 -16.65 -12.20
C GLY A 295 -21.87 -16.88 -10.90
N ILE A 296 -22.22 -18.13 -10.58
CA ILE A 296 -22.87 -18.47 -9.30
C ILE A 296 -21.98 -18.16 -8.09
N TYR A 297 -20.67 -18.38 -8.26
CA TYR A 297 -19.69 -18.33 -7.18
C TYR A 297 -19.25 -16.93 -6.76
N GLN A 298 -19.56 -15.87 -7.54
CA GLN A 298 -19.12 -14.49 -7.23
C GLN A 298 -19.69 -13.92 -5.91
N ASP A 299 -20.71 -14.56 -5.35
CA ASP A 299 -21.39 -14.16 -4.11
C ASP A 299 -21.26 -15.26 -3.03
N ASP A 300 -21.69 -14.98 -1.79
CA ASP A 300 -21.66 -15.96 -0.71
C ASP A 300 -22.39 -17.26 -1.10
N MET A 301 -21.76 -18.41 -0.81
CA MET A 301 -22.24 -19.73 -1.22
C MET A 301 -23.41 -20.15 -0.34
N SER A 302 -24.61 -20.12 -0.91
CA SER A 302 -25.80 -20.68 -0.27
C SER A 302 -25.96 -22.17 -0.60
N LYS A 303 -26.81 -22.86 0.16
CA LYS A 303 -27.14 -24.26 -0.10
C LYS A 303 -27.77 -24.44 -1.48
N GLU A 304 -28.63 -23.50 -1.89
CA GLU A 304 -29.32 -23.50 -3.17
C GLU A 304 -28.34 -23.40 -4.33
N LYS A 305 -27.33 -22.53 -4.21
CA LYS A 305 -26.25 -22.40 -5.19
C LYS A 305 -25.42 -23.67 -5.31
N LEU A 306 -25.13 -24.32 -4.18
CA LEU A 306 -24.41 -25.59 -4.18
C LEU A 306 -25.23 -26.70 -4.86
N ASP A 307 -26.54 -26.77 -4.59
CA ASP A 307 -27.45 -27.69 -5.26
C ASP A 307 -27.53 -27.41 -6.78
N GLU A 308 -27.46 -26.15 -7.21
CA GLU A 308 -27.36 -25.78 -8.64
C GLU A 308 -26.05 -26.28 -9.27
N ILE A 309 -24.91 -26.08 -8.60
CA ILE A 309 -23.62 -26.61 -9.08
C ILE A 309 -23.67 -28.13 -9.23
N CYS A 310 -24.23 -28.85 -8.25
CA CYS A 310 -24.40 -30.30 -8.34
C CYS A 310 -25.25 -30.71 -9.54
N LYS A 311 -26.37 -30.03 -9.81
CA LYS A 311 -27.23 -30.30 -10.98
C LYS A 311 -26.50 -30.08 -12.30
N VAL A 312 -25.63 -29.07 -12.38
CA VAL A 312 -24.81 -28.83 -13.58
C VAL A 312 -23.89 -30.02 -13.82
N TYR A 313 -23.19 -30.49 -12.79
CA TYR A 313 -22.31 -31.66 -12.90
C TYR A 313 -23.08 -32.93 -13.26
N GLU A 314 -24.23 -33.20 -12.64
CA GLU A 314 -25.09 -34.35 -12.96
C GLU A 314 -25.55 -34.31 -14.43
N THR A 315 -25.91 -33.12 -14.93
CA THR A 315 -26.33 -32.93 -16.33
C THR A 315 -25.17 -33.18 -17.29
N MET A 316 -23.98 -32.68 -16.98
CA MET A 316 -22.77 -32.92 -17.79
C MET A 316 -22.40 -34.41 -17.80
N GLU A 317 -22.44 -35.07 -16.65
CA GLU A 317 -22.17 -36.50 -16.53
C GLU A 317 -23.17 -37.32 -17.36
N ALA A 318 -24.47 -36.99 -17.29
CA ALA A 318 -25.49 -37.66 -18.09
C ALA A 318 -25.23 -37.52 -19.60
N ILE A 319 -24.86 -36.33 -20.08
CA ILE A 319 -24.54 -36.07 -21.49
C ILE A 319 -23.29 -36.85 -21.93
N VAL A 320 -22.25 -36.93 -21.09
CA VAL A 320 -21.02 -37.65 -21.42
C VAL A 320 -21.20 -39.16 -21.39
N THR A 321 -21.98 -39.68 -20.44
CA THR A 321 -22.23 -41.12 -20.28
C THR A 321 -23.27 -41.66 -21.26
N HIS A 322 -24.19 -40.80 -21.73
CA HIS A 322 -25.26 -41.12 -22.69
C HIS A 322 -25.27 -40.11 -23.85
N PRO A 323 -24.26 -40.16 -24.75
CA PRO A 323 -24.02 -39.16 -25.79
C PRO A 323 -25.06 -39.10 -26.90
#